data_AF-A0A564ULW5-F1
#
_entry.id   AF-A0A564ULW5-F1
#
_cell.length_a   1.000
_cell.length_b   1.000
_cell.length_c   1.000
_cell.angle_alpha   90.00
_cell.angle_beta   90.00
_cell.angle_gamma   90.00
#
_symmetry.space_group_name_H-M   'P 1'
#
loop_
_entity.id
_entity.type
_entity.pdbx_description
1 polymer ?
#
loop_
_entity_poly.entity_id
_entity_poly.type
_entity_poly.pdbx_seq_one_letter_code
_entity_poly.pdbx_strand_id
1 'polypeptide(L)'
;MQYNNTKDTEKLLKIFYSDEYGFEEEELSKSLKEVVKYYDKHTRHQYHIISRFVNERMQEGEDAVSYILNNIDAMLAFLEYRRENCDQIIRESSDLEIDKIILNLEKLYDHIALEEERLKNNAVNMRVSNNQIQNNVMNTFNSIMDSFQGKVDEVSGSLNANIITVVGLFSAIIFVFFGGITGMSALVKGICELTNKKELTIPLICVCAVGFVIFNIVFLLLYSISKIVDKNIGTTVNGREYVWYDIEKKDENCYEIIKNGKSTGKYCNTQQKVEKKIKWKQRWWNIREAVFMCIKKVLFRFPYVLIVNIIFVVGIIYLYKQL
;
A
#
# COMPACT_ATOMS: atom_id res chain seq x y z
N MET A 1 29.53 22.82 -41.91
CA MET A 1 30.22 21.63 -42.48
C MET A 1 29.56 20.31 -42.09
N GLN A 2 29.21 20.05 -40.82
CA GLN A 2 28.56 18.78 -40.41
C GLN A 2 27.22 18.48 -41.11
N TYR A 3 26.37 19.48 -41.34
CA TYR A 3 25.03 19.30 -41.93
C TYR A 3 25.02 18.85 -43.40
N ASN A 4 26.04 19.22 -44.19
CA ASN A 4 26.13 18.80 -45.60
C ASN A 4 26.53 17.33 -45.75
N ASN A 5 27.46 16.86 -44.92
CA ASN A 5 27.94 15.47 -44.94
C ASN A 5 26.82 14.47 -44.54
N THR A 6 25.90 14.90 -43.67
CA THR A 6 24.70 14.11 -43.31
C THR A 6 23.77 13.83 -44.49
N LYS A 7 23.46 14.84 -45.30
CA LYS A 7 22.62 14.67 -46.49
C LYS A 7 23.30 13.83 -47.56
N ASP A 8 24.62 13.92 -47.68
CA ASP A 8 25.39 13.15 -48.66
C ASP A 8 25.46 11.66 -48.30
N THR A 9 25.63 11.33 -47.01
CA THR A 9 25.60 9.92 -46.55
C THR A 9 24.22 9.30 -46.78
N GLU A 10 23.15 10.04 -46.50
CA GLU A 10 21.78 9.57 -46.74
C GLU A 10 21.50 9.36 -48.23
N LYS A 11 22.02 10.23 -49.11
CA LYS A 11 21.94 10.04 -50.56
C LYS A 11 22.66 8.79 -51.03
N LEU A 12 23.86 8.51 -50.50
CA LEU A 12 24.59 7.28 -50.80
C LEU A 12 23.76 6.05 -50.46
N LEU A 13 23.17 6.01 -49.26
CA LEU A 13 22.33 4.90 -48.83
C LEU A 13 21.08 4.74 -49.69
N LYS A 14 20.48 5.84 -50.16
CA LYS A 14 19.32 5.82 -51.06
C LYS A 14 19.62 5.25 -52.44
N ILE A 15 20.87 5.32 -52.93
CA ILE A 15 21.26 4.66 -54.20
C ILE A 15 20.98 3.16 -54.08
N PHE A 16 21.45 2.54 -52.99
CA PHE A 16 21.31 1.10 -52.76
C PHE A 16 19.93 0.67 -52.26
N TYR A 17 19.05 1.63 -51.93
CA TYR A 17 17.67 1.36 -51.54
C TYR A 17 16.65 1.67 -52.65
N SER A 18 17.09 2.20 -53.80
CA SER A 18 16.16 2.60 -54.86
C SER A 18 15.53 1.41 -55.55
N ASP A 19 14.21 1.47 -55.79
CA ASP A 19 13.49 0.52 -56.65
C ASP A 19 13.99 0.55 -58.11
N GLU A 20 14.68 1.63 -58.51
CA GLU A 20 15.35 1.80 -59.80
C GLU A 20 16.81 1.31 -59.77
N TYR A 21 17.24 0.59 -58.71
CA TYR A 21 18.56 0.00 -58.67
C TYR A 21 18.65 -1.15 -59.68
N GLY A 22 19.24 -0.81 -60.81
CA GLY A 22 19.42 -1.68 -61.95
C GLY A 22 20.54 -2.69 -61.82
N PHE A 23 20.33 -3.87 -62.41
CA PHE A 23 21.37 -4.88 -62.60
C PHE A 23 21.97 -4.85 -64.01
N GLU A 24 21.45 -4.00 -64.90
CA GLU A 24 22.03 -3.78 -66.21
C GLU A 24 23.30 -2.94 -66.12
N GLU A 25 24.24 -3.18 -67.04
CA GLU A 25 25.56 -2.54 -67.01
C GLU A 25 25.49 -1.01 -67.07
N GLU A 26 24.53 -0.45 -67.80
CA GLU A 26 24.31 1.00 -67.90
C GLU A 26 23.83 1.62 -66.57
N GLU A 27 22.95 0.92 -65.86
CA GLU A 27 22.39 1.37 -64.58
C GLU A 27 23.41 1.25 -63.45
N LEU A 28 24.18 0.14 -63.42
CA LEU A 28 25.30 -0.03 -62.50
C LEU A 28 26.39 1.03 -62.72
N SER A 29 26.69 1.37 -63.98
CA SER A 29 27.64 2.44 -64.33
C SER A 29 27.16 3.81 -63.86
N LYS A 30 25.85 4.09 -63.92
CA LYS A 30 25.25 5.33 -63.41
C LYS A 30 25.33 5.40 -61.88
N SER A 31 24.99 4.31 -61.20
CA SER A 31 25.10 4.19 -59.74
C SER A 31 26.55 4.33 -59.28
N LEU A 32 27.50 3.74 -60.00
CA LEU A 32 28.93 3.87 -59.74
C LEU A 32 29.40 5.33 -59.78
N LYS A 33 28.97 6.12 -60.78
CA LYS A 33 29.32 7.55 -60.88
C LYS A 33 28.88 8.35 -59.65
N GLU A 34 27.68 8.09 -59.12
CA GLU A 34 27.20 8.76 -57.90
C GLU A 34 27.92 8.27 -56.64
N VAL A 35 28.30 7.00 -56.56
CA VAL A 35 29.14 6.44 -55.48
C VAL A 35 30.54 7.07 -55.48
N VAL A 36 31.18 7.18 -56.65
CA VAL A 36 32.50 7.81 -56.82
C VAL A 36 32.46 9.27 -56.34
N LYS A 37 31.44 10.02 -56.77
CA LYS A 37 31.24 11.42 -56.39
C LYS A 37 31.05 11.62 -54.88
N TYR A 38 30.50 10.63 -54.18
CA TYR A 38 30.44 10.65 -52.72
C TYR A 38 31.84 10.45 -52.11
N TYR A 39 32.56 9.40 -52.53
CA TYR A 39 33.88 9.06 -51.97
C TYR A 39 34.99 10.05 -52.33
N ASP A 40 34.82 10.82 -53.40
CA ASP A 40 35.70 11.92 -53.77
C ASP A 40 35.69 13.03 -52.71
N LYS A 41 34.54 13.23 -52.06
CA LYS A 41 34.32 14.27 -51.05
C LYS A 41 34.43 13.77 -49.62
N HIS A 42 34.14 12.49 -49.38
CA HIS A 42 34.00 11.93 -48.05
C HIS A 42 34.85 10.68 -47.88
N THR A 43 35.79 10.72 -46.93
CA THR A 43 36.68 9.58 -46.61
C THR A 43 36.14 8.67 -45.52
N ARG A 44 35.07 9.07 -44.82
CA ARG A 44 34.50 8.36 -43.67
C ARG A 44 32.98 8.42 -43.70
N HIS A 45 32.31 7.30 -43.44
CA HIS A 45 30.86 7.28 -43.29
C HIS A 45 30.40 7.83 -41.95
N GLN A 46 29.21 8.44 -41.95
CA GLN A 46 28.57 8.89 -40.73
C GLN A 46 27.76 7.76 -40.09
N TYR A 47 28.35 7.07 -39.12
CA TYR A 47 27.73 5.95 -38.40
C TYR A 47 26.33 6.23 -37.85
N HIS A 48 26.11 7.41 -37.29
CA HIS A 48 24.79 7.78 -36.75
C HIS A 48 23.72 7.93 -37.84
N ILE A 49 24.10 8.26 -39.09
CA ILE A 49 23.18 8.33 -40.23
C ILE A 49 22.89 6.95 -40.79
N ILE A 50 23.90 6.09 -40.89
CA ILE A 50 23.70 4.68 -41.21
C ILE A 50 22.74 4.06 -40.19
N SER A 51 23.01 4.24 -38.90
CA SER A 51 22.16 3.72 -37.82
C SER A 51 20.72 4.23 -37.90
N ARG A 52 20.53 5.54 -38.09
CA ARG A 52 19.19 6.10 -38.27
C ARG A 52 18.48 5.51 -39.49
N PHE A 53 19.16 5.46 -40.63
CA PHE A 53 18.61 4.97 -41.88
C PHE A 53 18.22 3.50 -41.78
N VAL A 54 19.12 2.64 -41.30
CA VAL A 54 18.86 1.20 -41.10
C VAL A 54 17.66 1.00 -40.16
N ASN A 55 17.60 1.72 -39.04
CA ASN A 55 16.48 1.64 -38.11
C ASN A 55 15.14 2.07 -38.73
N GLU A 56 15.13 3.15 -39.52
CA GLU A 56 13.93 3.60 -40.25
C GLU A 56 13.47 2.51 -41.24
N ARG A 57 14.39 1.94 -42.04
CA ARG A 57 14.07 0.92 -43.04
C ARG A 57 13.58 -0.38 -42.43
N MET A 58 14.18 -0.83 -41.32
CA MET A 58 13.74 -2.02 -40.59
C MET A 58 12.32 -1.90 -40.01
N GLN A 59 11.82 -0.67 -39.80
CA GLN A 59 10.43 -0.45 -39.40
C GLN A 59 9.46 -0.49 -40.58
N GLU A 60 9.93 -0.17 -41.79
CA GLU A 60 9.13 -0.19 -43.03
C GLU A 60 8.97 -1.61 -43.60
N GLY A 61 9.97 -2.49 -43.45
CA GLY A 61 9.88 -3.88 -43.91
C GLY A 61 11.03 -4.77 -43.40
N GLU A 62 10.74 -6.06 -43.23
CA GLU A 62 11.68 -7.05 -42.68
C GLU A 62 12.92 -7.27 -43.58
N ASP A 63 12.75 -7.14 -44.89
CA ASP A 63 13.81 -7.35 -45.90
C ASP A 63 14.45 -6.06 -46.42
N ALA A 64 14.03 -4.89 -45.93
CA ALA A 64 14.46 -3.60 -46.44
C ALA A 64 15.99 -3.39 -46.36
N VAL A 65 16.62 -3.92 -45.31
CA VAL A 65 18.09 -3.88 -45.14
C VAL A 65 18.78 -4.91 -46.00
N SER A 66 18.19 -6.10 -46.15
CA SER A 66 18.68 -7.17 -47.04
C SER A 66 18.79 -6.68 -48.48
N TYR A 67 17.83 -5.88 -48.97
CA TYR A 67 17.91 -5.27 -50.30
C TYR A 67 19.14 -4.35 -50.45
N ILE A 68 19.41 -3.53 -49.44
CA ILE A 68 20.56 -2.61 -49.45
C ILE A 68 21.87 -3.39 -49.49
N LEU A 69 22.00 -4.40 -48.63
CA LEU A 69 23.20 -5.25 -48.56
C LEU A 69 23.43 -5.98 -49.88
N ASN A 70 22.39 -6.59 -50.46
CA ASN A 70 22.46 -7.27 -51.75
C ASN A 70 22.85 -6.32 -52.89
N ASN A 71 22.35 -5.09 -52.88
CA ASN A 71 22.69 -4.10 -53.90
C ASN A 71 24.14 -3.61 -53.78
N ILE A 72 24.67 -3.48 -52.55
CA ILE A 72 26.09 -3.20 -52.32
C ILE A 72 26.94 -4.37 -52.80
N ASP A 73 26.56 -5.62 -52.50
CA ASP A 73 27.25 -6.83 -52.98
C ASP A 73 27.26 -6.90 -54.51
N ALA A 74 26.15 -6.55 -55.17
CA ALA A 74 26.08 -6.48 -56.63
C ALA A 74 27.04 -5.42 -57.21
N MET A 75 27.17 -4.26 -56.55
CA MET A 75 28.14 -3.23 -56.96
C MET A 75 29.58 -3.70 -56.77
N LEU A 76 29.88 -4.37 -55.66
CA LEU A 76 31.20 -4.95 -55.41
C LEU A 76 31.56 -5.99 -56.49
N ALA A 77 30.63 -6.90 -56.80
CA ALA A 77 30.82 -7.88 -57.86
C ALA A 77 31.03 -7.24 -59.24
N PHE A 78 30.31 -6.15 -59.54
CA PHE A 78 30.48 -5.38 -60.78
C PHE A 78 31.88 -4.76 -60.88
N LEU A 79 32.37 -4.14 -59.79
CA LEU A 79 33.70 -3.54 -59.72
C LEU A 79 34.82 -4.58 -59.88
N GLU A 80 34.64 -5.79 -59.34
CA GLU A 80 35.60 -6.87 -59.46
C GLU A 80 35.62 -7.51 -60.85
N TYR A 81 34.44 -7.83 -61.40
CA TYR A 81 34.31 -8.55 -62.67
C TYR A 81 34.59 -7.66 -63.89
N ARG A 82 34.26 -6.37 -63.83
CA ARG A 82 34.45 -5.40 -64.92
C ARG A 82 35.46 -4.31 -64.55
N ARG A 83 36.51 -4.69 -63.83
CA ARG A 83 37.54 -3.78 -63.29
C ARG A 83 38.07 -2.78 -64.32
N GLU A 84 38.43 -3.21 -65.53
CA GLU A 84 38.99 -2.31 -66.57
C GLU A 84 37.98 -1.24 -67.02
N ASN A 85 36.71 -1.61 -67.24
CA ASN A 85 35.66 -0.67 -67.63
C ASN A 85 35.34 0.30 -66.47
N CYS A 86 35.24 -0.23 -65.24
CA CYS A 86 35.01 0.57 -64.06
C CYS A 86 36.14 1.57 -63.80
N ASP A 87 37.41 1.16 -63.97
CA ASP A 87 38.58 2.03 -63.81
C ASP A 87 38.54 3.20 -64.80
N GLN A 88 38.11 2.95 -66.05
CA GLN A 88 37.90 4.02 -67.03
C GLN A 88 36.80 4.99 -66.58
N ILE A 89 35.64 4.49 -66.14
CA ILE A 89 34.51 5.31 -65.65
C ILE A 89 34.93 6.16 -64.45
N ILE A 90 35.74 5.59 -63.55
CA ILE A 90 36.23 6.30 -62.37
C ILE A 90 37.19 7.42 -62.80
N ARG A 91 38.18 7.13 -63.66
CA ARG A 91 39.15 8.13 -64.15
C ARG A 91 38.51 9.28 -64.93
N GLU A 92 37.39 9.04 -65.60
CA GLU A 92 36.61 10.10 -66.26
C GLU A 92 35.98 11.08 -65.26
N SER A 93 35.83 10.69 -63.99
CA SER A 93 35.07 11.44 -62.98
C SER A 93 35.83 11.80 -61.70
N SER A 94 36.94 11.13 -61.38
CA SER A 94 37.73 11.33 -60.16
C SER A 94 39.14 10.69 -60.28
N ASP A 95 40.08 11.13 -59.44
CA ASP A 95 41.43 10.55 -59.31
C ASP A 95 41.47 9.37 -58.30
N LEU A 96 40.31 8.84 -57.90
CA LEU A 96 40.24 7.73 -56.95
C LEU A 96 40.65 6.40 -57.60
N GLU A 97 41.38 5.59 -56.84
CA GLU A 97 41.68 4.21 -57.20
C GLU A 97 40.46 3.31 -56.95
N ILE A 98 40.18 2.39 -57.87
CA ILE A 98 39.07 1.43 -57.76
C ILE A 98 39.14 0.62 -56.45
N ASP A 99 40.34 0.24 -56.01
CA ASP A 99 40.57 -0.51 -54.77
C ASP A 99 40.12 0.26 -53.53
N LYS A 100 40.25 1.59 -53.54
CA LYS A 100 39.79 2.45 -52.45
C LYS A 100 38.27 2.54 -52.39
N ILE A 101 37.60 2.49 -53.54
CA ILE A 101 36.13 2.48 -53.62
C ILE A 101 35.59 1.14 -53.12
N ILE A 102 36.18 0.03 -53.57
CA ILE A 102 35.86 -1.33 -53.09
C ILE A 102 35.97 -1.38 -51.56
N LEU A 103 37.13 -0.99 -51.01
CA LEU A 103 37.37 -0.98 -49.56
C LEU A 103 36.35 -0.12 -48.78
N ASN A 104 35.91 1.00 -49.35
CA ASN A 104 34.92 1.85 -48.70
C ASN A 104 33.50 1.28 -48.80
N LEU A 105 33.16 0.56 -49.87
CA LEU A 105 31.88 -0.14 -49.99
C LEU A 105 31.82 -1.36 -49.07
N GLU A 106 32.90 -2.12 -48.93
CA GLU A 106 33.00 -3.20 -47.93
C GLU A 106 32.78 -2.68 -46.51
N LYS A 107 33.41 -1.54 -46.16
CA LYS A 107 33.17 -0.91 -44.85
C LYS A 107 31.72 -0.46 -44.68
N LEU A 108 31.08 0.04 -45.73
CA LEU A 108 29.68 0.44 -45.69
C LEU A 108 28.78 -0.77 -45.44
N TYR A 109 29.03 -1.86 -46.16
CA TYR A 109 28.37 -3.14 -45.97
C TYR A 109 28.46 -3.62 -44.53
N ASP A 110 29.69 -3.72 -44.00
CA ASP A 110 29.95 -4.15 -42.62
C ASP A 110 29.22 -3.28 -41.59
N HIS A 111 29.18 -1.96 -41.81
CA HIS A 111 28.49 -1.04 -40.90
C HIS A 111 26.98 -1.21 -40.93
N ILE A 112 26.39 -1.49 -42.08
CA ILE A 112 24.95 -1.75 -42.21
C ILE A 112 24.60 -3.11 -41.59
N ALA A 113 25.35 -4.16 -41.93
CA ALA A 113 25.13 -5.52 -41.43
C ALA A 113 25.27 -5.59 -39.90
N LEU A 114 26.29 -4.95 -39.34
CA LEU A 114 26.48 -4.90 -37.88
C LEU A 114 25.33 -4.15 -37.19
N GLU A 115 24.84 -3.07 -37.78
CA GLU A 115 23.73 -2.33 -37.18
C GLU A 115 22.40 -3.10 -37.26
N GLU A 116 22.17 -3.82 -38.35
CA GLU A 116 21.03 -4.74 -38.49
C GLU A 116 21.03 -5.78 -37.36
N GLU A 117 22.18 -6.43 -37.12
CA GLU A 117 22.32 -7.42 -36.04
C GLU A 117 22.05 -6.79 -34.66
N ARG A 118 22.61 -5.60 -34.39
CA ARG A 118 22.39 -4.87 -33.13
C ARG A 118 20.93 -4.54 -32.92
N LEU A 119 20.22 -4.09 -33.94
CA LEU A 119 18.80 -3.76 -33.85
C LEU A 119 17.93 -5.01 -33.65
N LYS A 120 18.21 -6.11 -34.37
CA LYS A 120 17.54 -7.40 -34.17
C LYS A 120 17.71 -7.91 -32.73
N ASN A 121 18.94 -7.88 -32.21
CA ASN A 121 19.24 -8.29 -30.83
C ASN A 121 18.53 -7.41 -29.79
N ASN A 122 18.51 -6.09 -29.99
CA ASN A 122 17.79 -5.16 -29.11
C ASN A 122 16.28 -5.40 -29.13
N ALA A 123 15.69 -5.68 -30.30
CA ALA A 123 14.26 -5.99 -30.42
C ALA A 123 13.89 -7.28 -29.68
N VAL A 124 14.72 -8.33 -29.76
CA VAL A 124 14.52 -9.58 -29.01
C VAL A 124 14.59 -9.33 -27.50
N ASN A 125 15.62 -8.62 -27.03
CA ASN A 125 15.79 -8.30 -25.61
C ASN A 125 14.61 -7.47 -25.08
N MET A 126 14.13 -6.50 -25.86
CA MET A 126 12.95 -5.69 -25.49
C MET A 126 11.68 -6.55 -25.42
N ARG A 127 11.46 -7.49 -26.34
CA ARG A 127 10.33 -8.43 -26.28
C ARG A 127 10.38 -9.31 -25.03
N VAL A 128 11.54 -9.86 -24.69
CA VAL A 128 11.74 -10.67 -23.48
C VAL A 128 11.47 -9.84 -22.23
N SER A 129 12.02 -8.63 -22.16
CA SER A 129 11.81 -7.72 -21.03
C SER A 129 10.34 -7.34 -20.88
N ASN A 130 9.66 -7.02 -21.98
CA ASN A 130 8.22 -6.69 -21.96
C ASN A 130 7.37 -7.87 -21.47
N ASN A 131 7.66 -9.09 -21.92
CA ASN A 131 6.95 -10.29 -21.44
C ASN A 131 7.19 -10.53 -19.95
N GLN A 132 8.41 -10.33 -19.45
CA GLN A 132 8.72 -10.43 -18.03
C GLN A 132 7.97 -9.37 -17.22
N ILE A 133 7.93 -8.12 -17.70
CA ILE A 133 7.17 -7.03 -17.06
C ILE A 133 5.68 -7.38 -17.02
N GLN A 134 5.10 -7.81 -18.14
CA GLN A 134 3.69 -8.22 -18.20
C GLN A 134 3.37 -9.34 -17.22
N ASN A 135 4.19 -10.39 -17.16
CA ASN A 135 4.01 -11.50 -16.24
C ASN A 135 4.14 -11.06 -14.77
N ASN A 136 5.12 -10.23 -14.44
CA ASN A 136 5.31 -9.71 -13.09
C ASN A 136 4.15 -8.81 -12.64
N VAL A 137 3.65 -7.95 -13.54
CA VAL A 137 2.46 -7.12 -13.28
C VAL A 137 1.23 -7.98 -13.07
N MET A 138 1.00 -8.99 -13.91
CA MET A 138 -0.14 -9.90 -13.78
C MET A 138 -0.09 -10.69 -12.47
N ASN A 139 1.07 -11.25 -12.12
CA ASN A 139 1.25 -11.98 -10.87
C ASN A 139 1.04 -11.09 -9.64
N THR A 140 1.56 -9.85 -9.69
CA THR A 140 1.37 -8.87 -8.62
C THR A 140 -0.11 -8.51 -8.48
N PHE A 141 -0.79 -8.23 -9.59
CA PHE A 141 -2.21 -7.90 -9.59
C PHE A 141 -3.07 -9.05 -9.04
N ASN A 142 -2.83 -10.29 -9.47
CA ASN A 142 -3.53 -11.47 -8.96
C ASN A 142 -3.31 -11.63 -7.45
N SER A 143 -2.09 -11.47 -6.95
CA SER A 143 -1.81 -11.55 -5.52
C SER A 143 -2.53 -10.47 -4.70
N ILE A 144 -2.63 -9.25 -5.24
CA ILE A 144 -3.36 -8.15 -4.61
C ILE A 144 -4.85 -8.49 -4.60
N MET A 145 -5.40 -8.96 -5.72
CA MET A 145 -6.80 -9.33 -5.85
C MET A 145 -7.18 -10.43 -4.86
N ASP A 146 -6.37 -11.50 -4.76
CA ASP A 146 -6.60 -12.60 -3.80
C ASP A 146 -6.57 -12.09 -2.35
N SER A 147 -5.59 -11.23 -2.01
CA SER A 147 -5.49 -10.64 -0.68
C SER A 147 -6.67 -9.70 -0.35
N PHE A 148 -7.17 -8.98 -1.34
CA PHE A 148 -8.30 -8.08 -1.20
C PHE A 148 -9.60 -8.87 -1.03
N GLN A 149 -9.81 -9.89 -1.88
CA GLN A 149 -10.96 -10.79 -1.79
C GLN A 149 -11.02 -11.48 -0.42
N GLY A 150 -9.88 -12.00 0.07
CA GLY A 150 -9.81 -12.61 1.40
C GLY A 150 -10.21 -11.65 2.53
N LYS A 151 -9.78 -10.38 2.47
CA LYS A 151 -10.19 -9.35 3.44
C LYS A 151 -11.66 -8.98 3.32
N VAL A 152 -12.19 -8.89 2.10
CA VAL A 152 -13.60 -8.60 1.87
C VAL A 152 -14.47 -9.73 2.42
N ASP A 153 -14.09 -10.98 2.21
CA ASP A 153 -14.82 -12.15 2.71
C ASP A 153 -14.77 -12.22 4.24
N GLU A 154 -13.61 -11.94 4.85
CA GLU A 154 -13.46 -11.85 6.31
C GLU A 154 -14.35 -10.74 6.91
N VAL A 155 -14.29 -9.53 6.35
CA VAL A 155 -15.11 -8.40 6.79
C VAL A 155 -16.60 -8.70 6.58
N SER A 156 -17.00 -9.23 5.43
CA SER A 156 -18.38 -9.60 5.12
C SER A 156 -18.92 -10.66 6.09
N GLY A 157 -18.13 -11.71 6.35
CA GLY A 157 -18.47 -12.74 7.32
C GLY A 157 -18.68 -12.18 8.73
N SER A 158 -17.76 -11.32 9.20
CA SER A 158 -17.86 -10.67 10.50
C SER A 158 -19.06 -9.72 10.61
N LEU A 159 -19.34 -8.94 9.55
CA LEU A 159 -20.48 -8.02 9.48
C LEU A 159 -21.81 -8.77 9.52
N ASN A 160 -21.94 -9.85 8.77
CA ASN A 160 -23.16 -10.67 8.76
C ASN A 160 -23.44 -11.26 10.15
N ALA A 161 -22.42 -11.82 10.81
CA ALA A 161 -22.54 -12.34 12.17
C ALA A 161 -22.93 -11.23 13.18
N ASN A 162 -22.30 -10.05 13.07
CA ASN A 162 -22.60 -8.90 13.91
C ASN A 162 -24.05 -8.41 13.70
N ILE A 163 -24.51 -8.29 12.46
CA ILE A 163 -25.90 -7.89 12.14
C ILE A 163 -26.90 -8.87 12.73
N ILE A 164 -26.71 -10.18 12.51
CA ILE A 164 -27.59 -11.22 13.07
C ILE A 164 -27.63 -11.13 14.60
N THR A 165 -26.48 -10.95 15.25
CA THR A 165 -26.39 -10.84 16.70
C THR A 165 -27.08 -9.58 17.23
N VAL A 166 -26.87 -8.43 16.58
CA VAL A 166 -27.53 -7.16 16.95
C VAL A 166 -29.05 -7.26 16.78
N VAL A 167 -29.54 -7.85 15.68
CA VAL A 167 -30.97 -8.07 15.44
C VAL A 167 -31.57 -9.02 16.49
N GLY A 168 -30.85 -10.08 16.85
CA GLY A 168 -31.24 -11.01 17.91
C GLY A 168 -31.34 -10.33 19.28
N LEU A 169 -30.33 -9.55 19.65
CA LEU A 169 -30.33 -8.79 20.90
C LEU A 169 -31.43 -7.71 20.92
N PHE A 170 -31.66 -7.03 19.80
CA PHE A 170 -32.73 -6.03 19.68
C PHE A 170 -34.11 -6.67 19.83
N SER A 171 -34.34 -7.83 19.21
CA SER A 171 -35.56 -8.61 19.37
C SER A 171 -35.78 -9.01 20.82
N ALA A 172 -34.74 -9.48 21.51
CA ALA A 172 -34.82 -9.81 22.94
C ALA A 172 -35.17 -8.59 23.80
N ILE A 173 -34.58 -7.42 23.54
CA ILE A 173 -34.91 -6.16 24.22
C ILE A 173 -36.39 -5.83 24.00
N ILE A 174 -36.89 -5.91 22.77
CA ILE A 174 -38.30 -5.64 22.44
C ILE A 174 -39.25 -6.57 23.21
N PHE A 175 -38.96 -7.88 23.24
CA PHE A 175 -39.79 -8.84 23.98
C PHE A 175 -39.80 -8.56 25.48
N VAL A 176 -38.64 -8.26 26.08
CA VAL A 176 -38.55 -7.89 27.50
C VAL A 176 -39.28 -6.57 27.77
N PHE A 177 -39.22 -5.60 26.84
CA PHE A 177 -39.88 -4.30 27.01
C PHE A 177 -41.40 -4.44 26.93
N PHE A 178 -41.95 -5.11 25.90
CA PHE A 178 -43.39 -5.32 25.78
C PHE A 178 -43.94 -6.27 26.85
N GLY A 179 -43.20 -7.33 27.19
CA GLY A 179 -43.53 -8.22 28.30
C GLY A 179 -43.52 -7.49 29.65
N GLY A 180 -42.51 -6.66 29.87
CA GLY A 180 -42.37 -5.80 31.05
C GLY A 180 -43.50 -4.77 31.17
N ILE A 181 -43.85 -4.07 30.08
CA ILE A 181 -44.97 -3.12 30.05
C ILE A 181 -46.30 -3.83 30.34
N THR A 182 -46.53 -4.99 29.73
CA THR A 182 -47.77 -5.74 29.93
C THR A 182 -47.89 -6.24 31.37
N GLY A 183 -46.80 -6.79 31.92
CA GLY A 183 -46.74 -7.20 33.33
C GLY A 183 -46.92 -6.02 34.29
N MET A 184 -46.29 -4.88 34.00
CA MET A 184 -46.44 -3.65 34.79
C MET A 184 -47.89 -3.14 34.76
N SER A 185 -48.54 -3.15 33.60
CA SER A 185 -49.94 -2.75 33.45
C SER A 185 -50.87 -3.62 34.32
N ALA A 186 -50.65 -4.93 34.35
CA ALA A 186 -51.40 -5.84 35.21
C ALA A 186 -51.16 -5.56 36.71
N LEU A 187 -49.89 -5.33 37.11
CA LEU A 187 -49.55 -5.00 38.49
C LEU A 187 -50.15 -3.66 38.93
N VAL A 188 -50.09 -2.62 38.09
CA VAL A 188 -50.67 -1.30 38.41
C VAL A 188 -52.18 -1.39 38.59
N LYS A 189 -52.88 -2.16 37.75
CA LYS A 189 -54.32 -2.41 37.93
C LYS A 189 -54.63 -3.07 39.27
N GLY A 190 -53.89 -4.13 39.63
CA GLY A 190 -54.04 -4.79 40.93
C GLY A 190 -53.70 -3.90 42.13
N ILE A 191 -52.74 -2.98 41.99
CA ILE A 191 -52.40 -1.99 43.01
C ILE A 191 -53.52 -0.93 43.16
N CYS A 192 -54.15 -0.50 42.08
CA CYS A 192 -55.26 0.46 42.11
C CYS A 192 -56.52 -0.06 42.82
N GLU A 193 -56.69 -1.38 42.94
CA GLU A 193 -57.81 -2.00 43.65
C GLU A 193 -57.60 -2.05 45.18
N LEU A 194 -56.36 -1.86 45.65
CA LEU A 194 -56.01 -1.91 47.08
C LEU A 194 -56.26 -0.55 47.74
N THR A 195 -57.04 -0.54 48.82
CA THR A 195 -57.44 0.68 49.55
C THR A 195 -56.61 0.94 50.82
N ASN A 196 -55.89 -0.07 51.34
CA ASN A 196 -55.11 0.03 52.57
C ASN A 196 -53.64 0.38 52.31
N LYS A 197 -53.11 1.41 53.01
CA LYS A 197 -51.71 1.86 52.91
C LYS A 197 -50.69 0.74 53.17
N LYS A 198 -50.96 -0.15 54.14
CA LYS A 198 -50.05 -1.26 54.48
C LYS A 198 -50.02 -2.36 53.42
N GLU A 199 -51.16 -2.63 52.79
CA GLU A 199 -51.30 -3.64 51.72
C GLU A 199 -50.65 -3.18 50.40
N LEU A 200 -50.50 -1.86 50.20
CA LEU A 200 -49.84 -1.28 49.03
C LEU A 200 -48.31 -1.45 49.04
N THR A 201 -47.71 -1.58 50.23
CA THR A 201 -46.25 -1.54 50.42
C THR A 201 -45.55 -2.75 49.79
N ILE A 202 -46.12 -3.96 49.95
CA ILE A 202 -45.54 -5.21 49.43
C ILE A 202 -45.55 -5.23 47.88
N PRO A 203 -46.68 -4.96 47.19
CA PRO A 203 -46.70 -4.85 45.73
C PRO A 203 -45.71 -3.82 45.17
N LEU A 204 -45.56 -2.67 45.84
CA LEU A 204 -44.66 -1.61 45.40
C LEU A 204 -43.19 -2.02 45.50
N ILE A 205 -42.80 -2.75 46.55
CA ILE A 205 -41.46 -3.36 46.67
C ILE A 205 -41.22 -4.36 45.53
N CYS A 206 -42.20 -5.22 45.21
CA CYS A 206 -42.11 -6.16 44.10
C CYS A 206 -41.92 -5.43 42.75
N VAL A 207 -42.65 -4.34 42.51
CA VAL A 207 -42.50 -3.51 41.30
C VAL A 207 -41.09 -2.91 41.21
N CYS A 208 -40.56 -2.35 42.30
CA CYS A 208 -39.19 -1.83 42.34
C CYS A 208 -38.14 -2.92 42.11
N ALA A 209 -38.32 -4.12 42.68
CA ALA A 209 -37.41 -5.25 42.50
C ALA A 209 -37.42 -5.79 41.07
N VAL A 210 -38.61 -5.95 40.47
CA VAL A 210 -38.76 -6.37 39.07
C VAL A 210 -38.18 -5.31 38.12
N GLY A 211 -38.45 -4.03 38.38
CA GLY A 211 -37.88 -2.91 37.61
C GLY A 211 -36.35 -2.89 37.67
N PHE A 212 -35.76 -3.14 38.84
CA PHE A 212 -34.31 -3.27 39.00
C PHE A 212 -33.73 -4.41 38.15
N VAL A 213 -34.35 -5.59 38.17
CA VAL A 213 -33.88 -6.74 37.38
C VAL A 213 -34.00 -6.46 35.88
N ILE A 214 -35.14 -5.98 35.41
CA ILE A 214 -35.38 -5.67 33.99
C ILE A 214 -34.39 -4.61 33.49
N PHE A 215 -34.18 -3.54 34.25
CA PHE A 215 -33.25 -2.47 33.86
C PHE A 215 -31.82 -2.98 33.68
N ASN A 216 -31.33 -3.83 34.59
CA ASN A 216 -29.99 -4.40 34.48
C ASN A 216 -29.87 -5.40 33.33
N ILE A 217 -30.91 -6.18 33.03
CA ILE A 217 -30.94 -7.06 31.85
C ILE A 217 -30.85 -6.25 30.56
N VAL A 218 -31.67 -5.19 30.42
CA VAL A 218 -31.64 -4.33 29.23
C VAL A 218 -30.27 -3.65 29.08
N PHE A 219 -29.69 -3.15 30.17
CA PHE A 219 -28.34 -2.58 30.14
C PHE A 219 -27.28 -3.60 29.70
N LEU A 220 -27.35 -4.85 30.19
CA LEU A 220 -26.43 -5.91 29.79
C LEU A 220 -26.55 -6.24 28.30
N LEU A 221 -27.77 -6.28 27.76
CA LEU A 221 -28.00 -6.49 26.32
C LEU A 221 -27.43 -5.33 25.49
N LEU A 222 -27.68 -4.08 25.89
CA LEU A 222 -27.12 -2.89 25.23
C LEU A 222 -25.59 -2.83 25.33
N TYR A 223 -25.02 -3.25 26.46
CA TYR A 223 -23.58 -3.37 26.64
C TYR A 223 -22.99 -4.41 25.70
N SER A 224 -23.63 -5.58 25.55
CA SER A 224 -23.21 -6.60 24.57
C SER A 224 -23.25 -6.07 23.14
N ILE A 225 -24.31 -5.35 22.75
CA ILE A 225 -24.38 -4.68 21.43
C ILE A 225 -23.21 -3.70 21.28
N SER A 226 -22.94 -2.87 22.29
CA SER A 226 -21.83 -1.90 22.24
C SER A 226 -20.48 -2.57 22.04
N LYS A 227 -20.29 -3.78 22.60
CA LYS A 227 -19.07 -4.57 22.45
C LYS A 227 -18.94 -5.23 21.08
N ILE A 228 -20.05 -5.66 20.49
CA ILE A 228 -20.07 -6.22 19.13
C ILE A 228 -19.79 -5.13 18.08
N VAL A 229 -20.33 -3.92 18.28
CA VAL A 229 -20.18 -2.78 17.36
C VAL A 229 -18.93 -1.94 17.67
N ASP A 230 -18.10 -2.38 18.63
CA ASP A 230 -16.92 -1.68 19.13
C ASP A 230 -17.14 -0.19 19.45
N LYS A 231 -18.30 0.12 20.04
CA LYS A 231 -18.64 1.45 20.53
C LYS A 231 -18.52 1.52 22.04
N ASN A 232 -17.77 2.49 22.53
CA ASN A 232 -17.71 2.76 23.96
C ASN A 232 -18.93 3.60 24.39
N ILE A 233 -19.86 2.98 25.12
CA ILE A 233 -21.02 3.65 25.72
C ILE A 233 -20.77 4.13 27.17
N GLY A 234 -19.56 3.91 27.69
CA GLY A 234 -19.16 4.34 29.03
C GLY A 234 -18.39 5.65 29.04
N THR A 235 -18.35 6.30 30.20
CA THR A 235 -17.55 7.50 30.42
C THR A 235 -16.06 7.17 30.55
N THR A 236 -15.20 8.10 30.18
CA THR A 236 -13.76 8.00 30.43
C THR A 236 -13.48 8.25 31.91
N VAL A 237 -12.80 7.30 32.56
CA VAL A 237 -12.39 7.41 33.97
C VAL A 237 -10.90 7.74 34.00
N ASN A 238 -10.52 8.81 34.72
CA ASN A 238 -9.12 9.20 34.89
C ASN A 238 -8.27 8.03 35.40
N GLY A 239 -7.10 7.86 34.79
CA GLY A 239 -6.15 6.78 35.07
C GLY A 239 -5.45 6.89 36.42
N ARG A 240 -4.49 5.98 36.65
CA ARG A 240 -3.67 5.94 37.87
C ARG A 240 -2.84 7.22 38.00
N GLU A 241 -2.95 7.89 39.13
CA GLU A 241 -1.95 8.89 39.53
C GLU A 241 -0.64 8.16 39.81
N TYR A 242 0.48 8.58 39.26
CA TYR A 242 1.76 7.95 39.56
C TYR A 242 2.31 8.46 40.90
N VAL A 243 2.64 7.53 41.80
CA VAL A 243 3.37 7.82 43.04
C VAL A 243 4.70 7.10 43.02
N TRP A 244 5.77 7.86 43.23
CA TRP A 244 7.13 7.36 43.40
C TRP A 244 7.69 7.78 44.76
N TYR A 245 8.55 6.93 45.31
CA TYR A 245 9.28 7.20 46.53
C TYR A 245 10.77 7.18 46.22
N ASP A 246 11.51 8.04 46.91
CA ASP A 246 12.96 8.15 46.75
C ASP A 246 13.64 8.29 48.12
N ILE A 247 14.96 8.18 48.12
CA ILE A 247 15.81 8.20 49.30
C ILE A 247 16.72 9.40 49.21
N GLU A 248 16.64 10.29 50.21
CA GLU A 248 17.58 11.41 50.35
C GLU A 248 18.46 11.18 51.57
N LYS A 249 19.79 11.27 51.40
CA LYS A 249 20.73 11.15 52.51
C LYS A 249 20.90 12.53 53.15
N LYS A 250 20.56 12.64 54.43
CA LYS A 250 20.70 13.89 55.21
C LYS A 250 22.02 13.93 55.98
N ASP A 251 22.39 12.83 56.65
CA ASP A 251 23.62 12.70 57.46
C ASP A 251 24.25 11.30 57.32
N GLU A 252 25.42 11.06 57.93
CA GLU A 252 26.20 9.80 57.83
C GLU A 252 25.39 8.54 58.17
N ASN A 253 24.33 8.66 58.99
CA ASN A 253 23.40 7.59 59.31
C ASN A 253 21.94 8.08 59.31
N CYS A 254 21.56 8.97 58.40
CA CYS A 254 20.17 9.46 58.32
C CYS A 254 19.69 9.50 56.86
N TYR A 255 18.72 8.64 56.56
CA TYR A 255 18.09 8.54 55.24
C TYR A 255 16.62 8.92 55.37
N GLU A 256 16.20 9.90 54.58
CA GLU A 256 14.82 10.37 54.50
C GLU A 256 14.08 9.73 53.33
N ILE A 257 12.80 9.40 53.53
CA ILE A 257 11.90 8.98 52.45
C ILE A 257 11.27 10.23 51.82
N ILE A 258 11.47 10.42 50.53
CA ILE A 258 10.75 11.40 49.71
C ILE A 258 9.55 10.71 49.05
N LYS A 259 8.42 11.42 48.96
CA LYS A 259 7.24 11.00 48.17
C LYS A 259 6.93 12.07 47.14
N ASN A 260 6.96 11.74 45.86
CA ASN A 260 6.66 12.66 44.75
C ASN A 260 7.42 14.01 44.89
N GLY A 261 8.72 13.96 45.20
CA GLY A 261 9.55 15.16 45.38
C GLY A 261 9.31 15.94 46.68
N LYS A 262 8.44 15.49 47.59
CA LYS A 262 8.20 16.12 48.91
C LYS A 262 8.75 15.26 50.05
N SER A 263 9.44 15.91 50.99
CA SER A 263 9.88 15.34 52.26
C SER A 263 8.70 14.73 53.02
N THR A 264 8.85 13.49 53.50
CA THR A 264 7.82 12.84 54.32
C THR A 264 8.07 12.96 55.82
N GLY A 265 9.19 13.57 56.24
CA GLY A 265 9.61 13.69 57.63
C GLY A 265 9.89 12.34 58.31
N LYS A 266 10.11 11.28 57.52
CA LYS A 266 10.36 9.92 58.02
C LYS A 266 11.79 9.51 57.74
N TYR A 267 12.55 9.38 58.82
CA TYR A 267 13.97 9.06 58.81
C TYR A 267 14.23 7.60 59.20
N CYS A 268 15.29 6.99 58.68
CA CYS A 268 15.85 5.74 59.21
C CYS A 268 17.37 5.74 59.14
N ASN A 269 17.98 4.94 60.02
CA ASN A 269 19.43 4.97 60.21
C ASN A 269 20.23 4.14 59.20
N THR A 270 19.54 3.34 58.38
CA THR A 270 20.19 2.38 57.47
C THR A 270 19.47 2.38 56.13
N GLN A 271 20.22 2.53 55.04
CA GLN A 271 19.69 2.51 53.67
C GLN A 271 18.82 1.27 53.39
N GLN A 272 19.29 0.08 53.77
CA GLN A 272 18.54 -1.18 53.59
C GLN A 272 17.16 -1.19 54.30
N LYS A 273 17.06 -0.54 55.47
CA LYS A 273 15.79 -0.43 56.21
C LYS A 273 14.83 0.53 55.49
N VAL A 274 15.34 1.62 54.92
CA VAL A 274 14.55 2.56 54.11
C VAL A 274 14.04 1.89 52.85
N GLU A 275 14.91 1.20 52.11
CA GLU A 275 14.54 0.50 50.88
C GLU A 275 13.44 -0.54 51.12
N LYS A 276 13.54 -1.35 52.19
CA LYS A 276 12.47 -2.29 52.58
C LYS A 276 11.16 -1.57 52.88
N LYS A 277 11.20 -0.42 53.56
CA LYS A 277 10.03 0.39 53.94
C LYS A 277 9.39 1.05 52.72
N ILE A 278 10.19 1.53 51.77
CA ILE A 278 9.73 2.05 50.47
C ILE A 278 9.07 0.95 49.66
N LYS A 279 9.70 -0.23 49.51
CA LYS A 279 9.12 -1.37 48.80
C LYS A 279 7.77 -1.78 49.39
N TRP A 280 7.66 -1.82 50.72
CA TRP A 280 6.40 -2.09 51.41
C TRP A 280 5.33 -1.03 51.13
N LYS A 281 5.67 0.26 51.21
CA LYS A 281 4.76 1.36 50.91
C LYS A 281 4.30 1.37 49.45
N GLN A 282 5.21 1.12 48.51
CA GLN A 282 4.89 1.05 47.09
C GLN A 282 3.92 -0.11 46.82
N ARG A 283 4.17 -1.28 47.42
CA ARG A 283 3.30 -2.45 47.28
C ARG A 283 1.89 -2.18 47.84
N TRP A 284 1.80 -1.61 49.04
CA TRP A 284 0.53 -1.24 49.64
C TRP A 284 -0.22 -0.20 48.82
N TRP A 285 0.47 0.83 48.33
CA TRP A 285 -0.13 1.86 47.51
C TRP A 285 -0.62 1.28 46.16
N ASN A 286 0.17 0.43 45.50
CA ASN A 286 -0.23 -0.26 44.27
C ASN A 286 -1.49 -1.12 44.46
N ILE A 287 -1.58 -1.87 45.56
CA ILE A 287 -2.77 -2.67 45.88
C ILE A 287 -3.97 -1.76 46.13
N ARG A 288 -3.80 -0.72 46.97
CA ARG A 288 -4.88 0.21 47.31
C ARG A 288 -5.40 0.93 46.08
N GLU A 289 -4.52 1.41 45.20
CA GLU A 289 -4.91 2.06 43.95
C GLU A 289 -5.52 1.08 42.95
N ALA A 290 -5.05 -0.15 42.88
CA ALA A 290 -5.67 -1.16 42.02
C ALA A 290 -7.12 -1.42 42.45
N VAL A 291 -7.36 -1.55 43.75
CA VAL A 291 -8.71 -1.71 44.32
C VAL A 291 -9.55 -0.46 44.08
N PHE A 292 -9.02 0.72 44.40
CA PHE A 292 -9.74 1.98 44.22
C PHE A 292 -10.09 2.24 42.75
N MET A 293 -9.17 1.96 41.82
CA MET A 293 -9.43 2.05 40.38
C MET A 293 -10.44 1.02 39.89
N CYS A 294 -10.44 -0.20 40.44
CA CYS A 294 -11.44 -1.21 40.13
C CYS A 294 -12.83 -0.70 40.54
N ILE A 295 -12.98 -0.22 41.77
CA ILE A 295 -14.22 0.35 42.29
C ILE A 295 -14.63 1.56 41.45
N LYS A 296 -13.70 2.48 41.17
CA LYS A 296 -13.97 3.69 40.38
C LYS A 296 -14.43 3.34 38.97
N LYS A 297 -13.83 2.33 38.33
CA LYS A 297 -14.27 1.85 37.01
C LYS A 297 -15.63 1.14 37.07
N VAL A 298 -15.94 0.39 38.11
CA VAL A 298 -17.26 -0.28 38.21
C VAL A 298 -18.36 0.76 38.44
N LEU A 299 -18.13 1.73 39.32
CA LEU A 299 -19.15 2.71 39.71
C LEU A 299 -19.29 3.85 38.70
N PHE A 300 -18.18 4.45 38.27
CA PHE A 300 -18.21 5.70 37.50
C PHE A 300 -18.12 5.53 35.99
N ARG A 301 -17.90 4.31 35.48
CA ARG A 301 -17.93 4.05 34.03
C ARG A 301 -19.34 4.17 33.46
N PHE A 302 -20.36 3.88 34.26
CA PHE A 302 -21.78 3.95 33.88
C PHE A 302 -22.58 4.73 34.94
N PRO A 303 -22.36 6.06 35.05
CA PRO A 303 -22.95 6.85 36.13
C PRO A 303 -24.48 6.82 36.11
N TYR A 304 -25.10 6.82 34.92
CA TYR A 304 -26.55 6.76 34.77
C TYR A 304 -27.15 5.44 35.28
N VAL A 305 -26.50 4.31 34.99
CA VAL A 305 -26.92 2.98 35.47
C VAL A 305 -26.85 2.92 36.99
N LEU A 306 -25.76 3.46 37.55
CA LEU A 306 -25.56 3.54 38.99
C LEU A 306 -26.64 4.40 39.67
N ILE A 307 -26.95 5.58 39.13
CA ILE A 307 -27.99 6.46 39.68
C ILE A 307 -29.34 5.75 39.71
N VAL A 308 -29.75 5.12 38.60
CA VAL A 308 -31.02 4.39 38.52
C VAL A 308 -31.06 3.21 39.50
N ASN A 309 -29.97 2.44 39.60
CA ASN A 309 -29.87 1.33 40.56
C ASN A 309 -29.95 1.82 42.01
N ILE A 310 -29.34 2.96 42.35
CA ILE A 310 -29.46 3.57 43.68
C ILE A 310 -30.91 3.97 43.97
N ILE A 311 -31.62 4.56 42.99
CA ILE A 311 -33.03 4.94 43.14
C ILE A 311 -33.88 3.71 43.49
N PHE A 312 -33.69 2.59 42.78
CA PHE A 312 -34.42 1.35 43.08
C PHE A 312 -34.10 0.80 44.47
N VAL A 313 -32.81 0.72 44.84
CA VAL A 313 -32.39 0.17 46.14
C VAL A 313 -32.87 1.05 47.30
N VAL A 314 -32.73 2.37 47.20
CA VAL A 314 -33.21 3.32 48.22
C VAL A 314 -34.74 3.27 48.31
N GLY A 315 -35.44 3.17 47.19
CA GLY A 315 -36.89 2.99 47.15
C GLY A 315 -37.33 1.73 47.89
N ILE A 316 -36.68 0.59 47.63
CA ILE A 316 -36.96 -0.68 48.33
C ILE A 316 -36.70 -0.54 49.84
N ILE A 317 -35.57 0.04 50.26
CA ILE A 317 -35.23 0.22 51.68
C ILE A 317 -36.25 1.14 52.38
N TYR A 318 -36.65 2.23 51.72
CA TYR A 318 -37.63 3.16 52.27
C TYR A 318 -39.00 2.50 52.47
N LEU A 319 -39.47 1.76 51.48
CA LEU A 319 -40.74 1.04 51.54
C LEU A 319 -40.68 -0.10 52.57
N TYR A 320 -39.56 -0.80 52.65
CA TYR A 320 -39.35 -1.85 53.66
C TYR A 320 -39.41 -1.30 55.09
N LYS A 321 -38.94 -0.06 55.33
CA LYS A 321 -39.06 0.62 56.64
C LYS A 321 -40.48 1.08 56.98
N GLN A 322 -41.37 1.19 56.00
CA GLN A 322 -42.78 1.58 56.19
C GLN A 322 -43.72 0.39 56.41
N LEU A 323 -43.25 -0.83 56.12
CA LEU A 323 -43.88 -2.10 56.47
C LEU A 323 -43.86 -2.30 57.99
#